data_AF-A0A9J6QJR0-F1
#
_entry.id   AF-A0A9J6QJR0-F1
#
_cell.length_a   1.000
_cell.length_b   1.000
_cell.length_c   1.000
_cell.angle_alpha   90.00
_cell.angle_beta   90.00
_cell.angle_gamma   90.00
#
_symmetry.space_group_name_H-M   'P 1'
#
loop_
_entity.id
_entity.type
_entity.pdbx_description
1 polymer ?
#
loop_
_entity_poly.entity_id
_entity_poly.type
_entity_poly.pdbx_seq_one_letter_code
_entity_poly.pdbx_strand_id
1 'polypeptide(L)'
;MMNVLVIGAGGVGESICALFDRRKNADKWLGKVVLADYDFEKAKEAAAKQRNKDRFIAEQVDALKKEDLVRLARKYEIGYMVHCLVTEGFTSVIMEACLECNCHFVDMALTETLRDPDDPTVIIQELGHEEFLKSKAFEEKGLYAMVGCGVEPGMVDYFARFAEKHFFDEIEELHVRDGSNLRHPTNELVFGFSVATTLMECLYGPHLYDYEKGIYSAEPLTLTEEFWLPGGIGMTRMSAVEHSEPFNMSQHIKGLKKADFKIGYGQDFEDAMKYLKQLGLLSNRKVILRGKEVKPVDLLVDLLGAVSPEPKKIGQELVGKTCAGLWVVGRKDGMERQVYIYQVADNQECIEKYGTPAVVAQTAVVPAIIVELTAKGEMEGPFGVRLSEEFNPMPVLELLEEYEFPAGVLEMESEYREKIEREQFKQPFSNV
;
A
#
# COMPACT_ATOMS: atom_id res chain seq x y z
N MET A 1 -13.35 -22.37 9.18
CA MET A 1 -13.29 -21.63 7.91
C MET A 1 -13.79 -20.23 8.16
N MET A 2 -13.12 -19.23 7.60
CA MET A 2 -13.40 -17.81 7.76
C MET A 2 -14.24 -17.31 6.59
N ASN A 3 -15.41 -16.70 6.87
CA ASN A 3 -16.15 -15.96 5.86
C ASN A 3 -15.66 -14.51 5.85
N VAL A 4 -15.48 -13.95 4.65
CA VAL A 4 -14.83 -12.65 4.43
C VAL A 4 -15.80 -11.70 3.73
N LEU A 5 -15.89 -10.46 4.20
CA LEU A 5 -16.60 -9.38 3.53
C LEU A 5 -15.57 -8.43 2.91
N VAL A 6 -15.49 -8.39 1.58
CA VAL A 6 -14.68 -7.45 0.83
C VAL A 6 -15.55 -6.25 0.47
N ILE A 7 -15.20 -5.07 1.00
CA ILE A 7 -16.00 -3.84 0.89
C ILE A 7 -15.34 -2.94 -0.16
N GLY A 8 -15.98 -2.83 -1.32
CA GLY A 8 -15.49 -2.14 -2.51
C GLY A 8 -15.16 -3.12 -3.63
N ALA A 9 -15.89 -3.03 -4.75
CA ALA A 9 -15.69 -3.83 -5.96
C ALA A 9 -14.81 -3.13 -7.01
N GLY A 10 -13.91 -2.25 -6.56
CA GLY A 10 -12.87 -1.62 -7.36
C GLY A 10 -11.73 -2.58 -7.73
N GLY A 11 -10.64 -2.04 -8.28
CA GLY A 11 -9.50 -2.85 -8.74
C GLY A 11 -8.87 -3.71 -7.65
N VAL A 12 -8.70 -3.17 -6.44
CA VAL A 12 -8.09 -3.91 -5.31
C VAL A 12 -9.03 -5.00 -4.78
N GLY A 13 -10.31 -4.69 -4.53
CA GLY A 13 -11.29 -5.69 -4.06
C GLY A 13 -11.50 -6.84 -5.05
N GLU A 14 -11.50 -6.55 -6.35
CA GLU A 14 -11.50 -7.57 -7.40
C GLU A 14 -10.23 -8.43 -7.36
N SER A 15 -9.06 -7.80 -7.17
CA SER A 15 -7.77 -8.51 -7.07
C SER A 15 -7.71 -9.43 -5.85
N ILE A 16 -8.20 -9.00 -4.69
CA ILE A 16 -8.28 -9.83 -3.48
C ILE A 16 -9.13 -11.07 -3.74
N CYS A 17 -10.28 -10.92 -4.42
CA CYS A 17 -11.11 -12.06 -4.78
C CYS A 17 -10.38 -13.01 -5.75
N ALA A 18 -9.65 -12.48 -6.75
CA ALA A 18 -8.87 -13.27 -7.68
C ALA A 18 -7.73 -14.05 -6.99
N LEU A 19 -7.04 -13.42 -6.04
CA LEU A 19 -6.00 -14.07 -5.24
C LEU A 19 -6.59 -15.22 -4.40
N PHE A 20 -7.70 -14.98 -3.71
CA PHE A 20 -8.41 -16.01 -2.95
C PHE A 20 -8.91 -17.17 -3.82
N ASP A 21 -9.44 -16.87 -5.00
CA ASP A 21 -9.93 -17.91 -5.92
C ASP A 21 -8.79 -18.77 -6.45
N ARG A 22 -7.63 -18.16 -6.72
CA ARG A 22 -6.41 -18.85 -7.21
C ARG A 22 -5.65 -19.59 -6.13
N ARG A 23 -5.78 -19.17 -4.89
CA ARG A 23 -5.00 -19.70 -3.76
C ARG A 23 -5.18 -21.21 -3.61
N LYS A 24 -4.08 -21.94 -3.69
CA LYS A 24 -4.07 -23.40 -3.47
C LYS A 24 -4.52 -23.72 -2.05
N ASN A 25 -5.38 -24.73 -1.92
CA ASN A 25 -5.94 -25.15 -0.63
C ASN A 25 -6.76 -24.08 0.12
N ALA A 26 -7.28 -23.05 -0.57
CA ALA A 26 -8.16 -22.06 0.03
C ALA A 26 -9.35 -22.71 0.76
N ASP A 27 -9.87 -23.84 0.28
CA ASP A 27 -10.98 -24.59 0.90
C ASP A 27 -10.72 -25.04 2.34
N LYS A 28 -9.47 -25.08 2.80
CA LYS A 28 -9.13 -25.46 4.18
C LYS A 28 -9.41 -24.35 5.19
N TRP A 29 -9.36 -23.09 4.76
CA TRP A 29 -9.42 -21.94 5.65
C TRP A 29 -10.47 -20.91 5.22
N LEU A 30 -10.75 -20.79 3.92
CA LEU A 30 -11.67 -19.80 3.35
C LEU A 30 -13.08 -20.37 3.13
N GLY A 31 -14.06 -19.72 3.75
CA GLY A 31 -15.49 -19.99 3.56
C GLY A 31 -16.06 -19.20 2.38
N LYS A 32 -17.12 -18.43 2.63
CA LYS A 32 -17.73 -17.49 1.67
C LYS A 32 -16.93 -16.20 1.58
N VAL A 33 -16.85 -15.63 0.37
CA VAL A 33 -16.32 -14.29 0.11
C VAL A 33 -17.47 -13.45 -0.41
N VAL A 34 -17.95 -12.53 0.41
CA VAL A 34 -18.98 -11.58 0.06
C VAL A 34 -18.29 -10.33 -0.48
N LEU A 35 -18.38 -10.09 -1.79
CA LEU A 35 -17.92 -8.87 -2.41
C LEU A 35 -19.08 -7.88 -2.46
N ALA A 36 -18.93 -6.74 -1.80
CA ALA A 36 -20.01 -5.77 -1.64
C ALA A 36 -19.59 -4.38 -2.12
N ASP A 37 -20.53 -3.68 -2.76
CA ASP A 37 -20.34 -2.31 -3.24
C ASP A 37 -21.67 -1.55 -3.17
N TYR A 38 -21.63 -0.22 -3.19
CA TYR A 38 -22.86 0.59 -3.29
C TYR A 38 -23.51 0.39 -4.67
N ASP A 39 -22.70 0.18 -5.70
CA ASP A 39 -23.12 -0.25 -7.03
C ASP A 39 -23.14 -1.78 -7.11
N PHE A 40 -24.34 -2.34 -6.95
CA PHE A 40 -24.53 -3.79 -6.94
C PHE A 40 -24.06 -4.48 -8.23
N GLU A 41 -24.17 -3.81 -9.39
CA GLU A 41 -23.76 -4.44 -10.64
C GLU A 41 -22.23 -4.57 -10.73
N LYS A 42 -21.46 -3.61 -10.20
CA LYS A 42 -20.00 -3.75 -10.08
C LYS A 42 -19.61 -4.95 -9.22
N ALA A 43 -20.27 -5.13 -8.07
CA ALA A 43 -20.04 -6.28 -7.20
C ALA A 43 -20.35 -7.61 -7.91
N LYS A 44 -21.45 -7.67 -8.67
CA LYS A 44 -21.83 -8.86 -9.46
C LYS A 44 -20.82 -9.15 -10.56
N GLU A 45 -20.39 -8.15 -11.31
CA GLU A 45 -19.40 -8.32 -12.38
C GLU A 45 -18.09 -8.88 -11.83
N ALA A 46 -17.58 -8.32 -10.73
CA ALA A 46 -16.33 -8.75 -10.11
C ALA A 46 -16.45 -10.16 -9.49
N ALA A 47 -17.56 -10.49 -8.81
CA ALA A 47 -17.81 -11.85 -8.31
C ALA A 47 -17.97 -12.86 -9.47
N ALA A 48 -18.59 -12.45 -10.58
CA ALA A 48 -18.79 -13.26 -11.77
C ALA A 48 -17.50 -13.56 -12.55
N LYS A 49 -16.36 -12.93 -12.22
CA LYS A 49 -15.05 -13.30 -12.78
C LYS A 49 -14.40 -14.50 -12.08
N GLN A 50 -14.78 -14.78 -10.84
CA GLN A 50 -14.15 -15.82 -10.02
C GLN A 50 -14.63 -17.22 -10.41
N ARG A 51 -13.80 -18.26 -10.28
CA ARG A 51 -14.13 -19.61 -10.76
C ARG A 51 -15.22 -20.27 -9.91
N ASN A 52 -15.18 -20.10 -8.58
CA ASN A 52 -16.15 -20.71 -7.68
C ASN A 52 -17.36 -19.80 -7.38
N LYS A 53 -18.44 -19.95 -8.14
CA LYS A 53 -19.66 -19.12 -8.02
C LYS A 53 -20.41 -19.28 -6.69
N ASP A 54 -20.23 -20.39 -6.00
CA ASP A 54 -20.90 -20.64 -4.72
C ASP A 54 -20.13 -20.00 -3.55
N ARG A 55 -18.83 -19.75 -3.73
CA ARG A 55 -17.96 -19.07 -2.75
C ARG A 55 -18.05 -17.55 -2.86
N PHE A 56 -17.98 -17.02 -4.08
CA PHE A 56 -17.93 -15.57 -4.32
C PHE A 56 -19.32 -15.02 -4.58
N ILE A 57 -19.83 -14.25 -3.62
CA ILE A 57 -21.21 -13.76 -3.59
C ILE A 57 -21.18 -12.24 -3.69
N ALA A 58 -21.99 -11.68 -4.60
CA ALA A 58 -22.17 -10.25 -4.70
C ALA A 58 -23.29 -9.75 -3.78
N GLU A 59 -23.08 -8.64 -3.10
CA GLU A 59 -24.09 -7.94 -2.29
C GLU A 59 -24.04 -6.42 -2.53
N GLN A 60 -25.13 -5.75 -2.20
CA GLN A 60 -25.16 -4.28 -2.16
C GLN A 60 -24.95 -3.80 -0.72
N VAL A 61 -24.11 -2.79 -0.55
CA VAL A 61 -23.86 -2.14 0.74
C VAL A 61 -23.60 -0.64 0.57
N ASP A 62 -24.25 0.17 1.37
CA ASP A 62 -23.81 1.56 1.59
C ASP A 62 -22.84 1.56 2.78
N ALA A 63 -21.54 1.62 2.51
CA ALA A 63 -20.51 1.52 3.54
C ALA A 63 -20.47 2.73 4.51
N LEU A 64 -21.20 3.82 4.21
CA LEU A 64 -21.42 4.92 5.17
C LEU A 64 -22.52 4.59 6.20
N LYS A 65 -23.26 3.49 6.01
CA LYS A 65 -24.28 3.00 6.94
C LYS A 65 -23.81 1.75 7.64
N LYS A 66 -23.39 1.89 8.89
CA LYS A 66 -22.94 0.78 9.73
C LYS A 66 -23.94 -0.39 9.76
N GLU A 67 -25.24 -0.10 9.76
CA GLU A 67 -26.30 -1.10 9.83
C GLU A 67 -26.30 -2.04 8.61
N ASP A 68 -25.95 -1.53 7.42
CA ASP A 68 -25.88 -2.33 6.20
C ASP A 68 -24.71 -3.32 6.27
N LEU A 69 -23.55 -2.88 6.79
CA LEU A 69 -22.38 -3.73 7.04
C LEU A 69 -22.71 -4.82 8.07
N VAL A 70 -23.31 -4.43 9.21
CA VAL A 70 -23.72 -5.35 10.28
C VAL A 70 -24.74 -6.39 9.78
N ARG A 71 -25.68 -5.99 8.93
CA ARG A 71 -26.66 -6.91 8.31
C ARG A 71 -25.96 -7.98 7.49
N LEU A 72 -25.02 -7.60 6.63
CA LEU A 72 -24.26 -8.56 5.81
C LEU A 72 -23.35 -9.44 6.67
N ALA A 73 -22.68 -8.84 7.66
CA ALA A 73 -21.81 -9.55 8.59
C ALA A 73 -22.56 -10.67 9.32
N ARG A 74 -23.76 -10.38 9.85
CA ARG A 74 -24.60 -11.37 10.53
C ARG A 74 -25.21 -12.39 9.56
N LYS A 75 -25.66 -11.96 8.37
CA LYS A 75 -26.28 -12.84 7.35
C LYS A 75 -25.31 -13.94 6.88
N TYR A 76 -24.03 -13.60 6.74
CA TYR A 76 -23.01 -14.48 6.20
C TYR A 76 -22.00 -14.98 7.23
N GLU A 77 -22.22 -14.69 8.52
CA GLU A 77 -21.33 -15.08 9.61
C GLU A 77 -19.88 -14.66 9.32
N ILE A 78 -19.70 -13.39 8.93
CA ILE A 78 -18.40 -12.82 8.56
C ILE A 78 -17.50 -12.78 9.79
N GLY A 79 -16.27 -13.26 9.65
CA GLY A 79 -15.24 -13.14 10.68
C GLY A 79 -14.12 -12.16 10.31
N TYR A 80 -14.07 -11.71 9.05
CA TYR A 80 -13.05 -10.76 8.59
C TYR A 80 -13.66 -9.76 7.60
N MET A 81 -13.48 -8.46 7.83
CA MET A 81 -13.83 -7.41 6.86
C MET A 81 -12.57 -6.81 6.24
N VAL A 82 -12.58 -6.72 4.91
CA VAL A 82 -11.48 -6.18 4.10
C VAL A 82 -11.96 -4.89 3.46
N HIS A 83 -11.40 -3.76 3.89
CA HIS A 83 -11.79 -2.44 3.44
C HIS A 83 -10.96 -2.01 2.21
N CYS A 84 -11.63 -1.91 1.06
CA CYS A 84 -11.02 -1.58 -0.23
C CYS A 84 -11.50 -0.24 -0.81
N LEU A 85 -11.97 0.68 0.04
CA LEU A 85 -12.40 2.02 -0.39
C LEU A 85 -11.33 3.05 0.04
N VAL A 86 -11.55 4.31 -0.37
CA VAL A 86 -10.84 5.44 0.24
C VAL A 86 -11.18 5.54 1.73
N THR A 87 -10.29 6.13 2.51
CA THR A 87 -10.39 6.15 3.98
C THR A 87 -11.40 7.18 4.49
N GLU A 88 -11.45 8.37 3.86
CA GLU A 88 -12.30 9.48 4.29
C GLU A 88 -13.79 9.08 4.39
N GLY A 89 -14.33 9.17 5.61
CA GLY A 89 -15.73 8.86 5.92
C GLY A 89 -16.07 7.38 6.06
N PHE A 90 -15.22 6.46 5.58
CA PHE A 90 -15.53 5.02 5.57
C PHE A 90 -14.84 4.24 6.69
N THR A 91 -13.56 4.52 6.97
CA THR A 91 -12.75 3.70 7.89
C THR A 91 -13.39 3.56 9.26
N SER A 92 -13.80 4.68 9.88
CA SER A 92 -14.43 4.65 11.22
C SER A 92 -15.72 3.82 11.23
N VAL A 93 -16.58 3.97 10.22
CA VAL A 93 -17.86 3.26 10.12
C VAL A 93 -17.64 1.75 10.02
N ILE A 94 -16.66 1.32 9.22
CA ILE A 94 -16.34 -0.09 9.02
C ILE A 94 -15.69 -0.69 10.26
N MET A 95 -14.77 0.02 10.90
CA MET A 95 -14.15 -0.44 12.16
C MET A 95 -15.21 -0.59 13.28
N GLU A 96 -16.17 0.33 13.36
CA GLU A 96 -17.30 0.20 14.30
C GLU A 96 -18.19 -1.02 13.99
N ALA A 97 -18.45 -1.31 12.72
CA ALA A 97 -19.16 -2.52 12.31
C ALA A 97 -18.38 -3.80 12.71
N CYS A 98 -17.05 -3.79 12.55
CA CYS A 98 -16.18 -4.89 12.96
C CYS A 98 -16.27 -5.14 14.48
N LEU A 99 -16.15 -4.08 15.28
CA LEU A 99 -16.28 -4.17 16.74
C LEU A 99 -17.67 -4.69 17.14
N GLU A 100 -18.75 -4.24 16.49
CA GLU A 100 -20.11 -4.70 16.78
C GLU A 100 -20.32 -6.18 16.43
N CYS A 101 -19.71 -6.65 15.34
CA CYS A 101 -19.89 -8.03 14.85
C CYS A 101 -18.82 -9.02 15.33
N ASN A 102 -17.80 -8.55 16.06
CA ASN A 102 -16.60 -9.31 16.43
C ASN A 102 -15.84 -9.84 15.20
N CYS A 103 -15.64 -8.97 14.21
CA CYS A 103 -14.86 -9.28 13.01
C CYS A 103 -13.46 -8.67 13.11
N HIS A 104 -12.48 -9.36 12.55
CA HIS A 104 -11.18 -8.75 12.24
C HIS A 104 -11.32 -7.72 11.12
N PHE A 105 -10.36 -6.82 11.03
CA PHE A 105 -10.32 -5.73 10.05
C PHE A 105 -8.96 -5.69 9.35
N VAL A 106 -8.97 -5.44 8.05
CA VAL A 106 -7.78 -5.03 7.30
C VAL A 106 -8.13 -3.97 6.27
N ASP A 107 -7.26 -3.00 6.12
CA ASP A 107 -7.23 -2.07 4.99
C ASP A 107 -5.81 -1.96 4.41
N MET A 108 -5.67 -1.12 3.38
CA MET A 108 -4.39 -0.89 2.69
C MET A 108 -3.97 0.58 2.74
N ALA A 109 -4.69 1.42 3.47
CA ALA A 109 -4.47 2.86 3.53
C ALA A 109 -4.88 3.41 4.90
N LEU A 110 -4.23 4.48 5.35
CA LEU A 110 -4.51 5.14 6.62
C LEU A 110 -5.32 6.42 6.41
N THR A 111 -6.05 6.86 7.43
CA THR A 111 -6.70 8.18 7.40
C THR A 111 -5.66 9.28 7.22
N GLU A 112 -5.99 10.22 6.34
CA GLU A 112 -5.06 11.25 5.87
C GLU A 112 -4.55 12.16 7.01
N THR A 113 -3.35 12.70 6.82
CA THR A 113 -2.76 13.69 7.73
C THR A 113 -3.57 14.98 7.73
N LEU A 114 -3.87 15.52 8.91
CA LEU A 114 -4.43 16.88 8.99
C LEU A 114 -3.28 17.89 8.96
N ARG A 115 -3.27 18.78 7.98
CA ARG A 115 -2.24 19.82 7.80
C ARG A 115 -2.77 21.22 8.03
N ASP A 116 -1.87 22.15 8.34
CA ASP A 116 -2.21 23.58 8.38
C ASP A 116 -2.63 24.05 6.96
N PRO A 117 -3.81 24.67 6.81
CA PRO A 117 -4.27 25.15 5.50
C PRO A 117 -3.38 26.23 4.87
N ASP A 118 -2.62 26.97 5.68
CA ASP A 118 -1.72 28.05 5.24
C ASP A 118 -0.26 27.57 5.07
N ASP A 119 0.12 26.46 5.71
CA ASP A 119 1.45 25.83 5.56
C ASP A 119 1.34 24.29 5.47
N PRO A 120 1.40 23.70 4.25
CA PRO A 120 1.27 22.25 4.08
C PRO A 120 2.46 21.48 4.64
N THR A 121 3.50 22.12 5.17
CA THR A 121 4.61 21.42 5.86
C THR A 121 4.32 21.20 7.35
N VAL A 122 3.31 21.86 7.91
CA VAL A 122 2.92 21.76 9.31
C VAL A 122 1.86 20.66 9.49
N ILE A 123 2.20 19.64 10.27
CA ILE A 123 1.34 18.51 10.62
C ILE A 123 0.55 18.86 11.91
N ILE A 124 -0.78 18.87 11.82
CA ILE A 124 -1.70 19.07 12.95
C ILE A 124 -2.09 17.73 13.57
N GLN A 125 -2.34 16.72 12.74
CA GLN A 125 -2.67 15.36 13.15
C GLN A 125 -1.96 14.38 12.23
N GLU A 126 -1.30 13.39 12.82
CA GLU A 126 -0.57 12.35 12.11
C GLU A 126 -1.53 11.43 11.35
N LEU A 127 -0.99 10.80 10.30
CA LEU A 127 -1.66 9.79 9.49
C LEU A 127 -2.15 8.61 10.36
N GLY A 128 -3.36 8.10 10.12
CA GLY A 128 -3.91 6.94 10.82
C GLY A 128 -4.46 7.23 12.22
N HIS A 129 -4.50 8.49 12.65
CA HIS A 129 -4.91 8.85 14.01
C HIS A 129 -6.28 8.30 14.40
N GLU A 130 -7.27 8.36 13.51
CA GLU A 130 -8.64 7.93 13.81
C GLU A 130 -8.76 6.42 14.07
N GLU A 131 -7.92 5.63 13.41
CA GLU A 131 -7.80 4.19 13.56
C GLU A 131 -7.20 3.87 14.92
N PHE A 132 -6.05 4.47 15.27
CA PHE A 132 -5.35 4.18 16.53
C PHE A 132 -6.17 4.52 17.78
N LEU A 133 -7.08 5.50 17.71
CA LEU A 133 -8.05 5.78 18.79
C LEU A 133 -8.92 4.57 19.14
N LYS A 134 -9.11 3.64 18.19
CA LYS A 134 -9.92 2.42 18.37
C LYS A 134 -9.10 1.21 18.82
N SER A 135 -7.77 1.32 18.95
CA SER A 135 -6.89 0.18 19.25
C SER A 135 -7.31 -0.58 20.50
N LYS A 136 -7.61 0.12 21.60
CA LYS A 136 -7.99 -0.51 22.87
C LYS A 136 -9.29 -1.33 22.74
N ALA A 137 -10.26 -0.83 21.97
CA ALA A 137 -11.53 -1.53 21.78
C ALA A 137 -11.36 -2.83 20.98
N PHE A 138 -10.47 -2.84 19.98
CA PHE A 138 -10.10 -4.06 19.25
C PHE A 138 -9.34 -5.04 20.15
N GLU A 139 -8.39 -4.54 20.95
CA GLU A 139 -7.61 -5.35 21.89
C GLU A 139 -8.49 -6.03 22.94
N GLU A 140 -9.42 -5.30 23.57
CA GLU A 140 -10.36 -5.84 24.57
C GLU A 140 -11.27 -6.95 24.00
N LYS A 141 -11.50 -6.96 22.68
CA LYS A 141 -12.26 -8.00 21.98
C LYS A 141 -11.40 -9.14 21.44
N GLY A 142 -10.07 -9.07 21.57
CA GLY A 142 -9.15 -10.05 20.98
C GLY A 142 -9.20 -10.04 19.46
N LEU A 143 -9.34 -8.86 18.85
CA LEU A 143 -9.43 -8.68 17.40
C LEU A 143 -8.18 -8.01 16.85
N TYR A 144 -7.83 -8.38 15.63
CA TYR A 144 -6.83 -7.69 14.83
C TYR A 144 -7.53 -6.66 13.94
N ALA A 145 -7.02 -5.43 13.93
CA ALA A 145 -7.27 -4.42 12.93
C ALA A 145 -5.94 -4.02 12.29
N MET A 146 -5.63 -4.65 11.16
CA MET A 146 -4.40 -4.41 10.42
C MET A 146 -4.60 -3.21 9.51
N VAL A 147 -3.91 -2.11 9.78
CA VAL A 147 -4.09 -0.86 9.05
C VAL A 147 -2.89 -0.57 8.16
N GLY A 148 -3.10 0.04 7.00
CA GLY A 148 -2.04 0.32 6.04
C GLY A 148 -1.30 -0.95 5.60
N CYS A 149 -2.03 -1.99 5.21
CA CYS A 149 -1.46 -3.31 4.95
C CYS A 149 -1.53 -3.70 3.46
N GLY A 150 -1.02 -2.83 2.58
CA GLY A 150 -0.89 -3.03 1.13
C GLY A 150 0.54 -3.38 0.70
N VAL A 151 1.11 -2.60 -0.23
CA VAL A 151 2.54 -2.72 -0.64
C VAL A 151 3.38 -1.74 0.15
N GLU A 152 3.05 -0.47 -0.02
CA GLU A 152 3.50 0.68 0.76
C GLU A 152 2.23 1.41 1.21
N PRO A 153 1.95 1.50 2.53
CA PRO A 153 2.53 0.69 3.59
C PRO A 153 2.09 -0.78 3.47
N GLY A 154 2.81 -1.68 4.13
CA GLY A 154 2.53 -3.12 4.18
C GLY A 154 3.75 -3.98 3.90
N MET A 155 3.90 -4.39 2.64
CA MET A 155 5.00 -5.26 2.18
C MET A 155 6.38 -4.69 2.52
N VAL A 156 6.61 -3.40 2.30
CA VAL A 156 7.90 -2.75 2.59
C VAL A 156 8.20 -2.69 4.09
N ASP A 157 7.19 -2.61 4.94
CA ASP A 157 7.35 -2.64 6.40
C ASP A 157 7.80 -4.03 6.88
N TYR A 158 7.27 -5.10 6.28
CA TYR A 158 7.79 -6.45 6.51
C TYR A 158 9.23 -6.61 6.01
N PHE A 159 9.61 -5.95 4.90
CA PHE A 159 11.01 -5.93 4.46
C PHE A 159 11.93 -5.25 5.47
N ALA A 160 11.49 -4.18 6.13
CA ALA A 160 12.28 -3.51 7.18
C ALA A 160 12.57 -4.46 8.35
N ARG A 161 11.54 -5.16 8.85
CA ARG A 161 11.69 -6.16 9.92
C ARG A 161 12.55 -7.35 9.49
N PHE A 162 12.44 -7.77 8.23
CA PHE A 162 13.26 -8.86 7.70
C PHE A 162 14.73 -8.45 7.60
N ALA A 163 15.02 -7.25 7.11
CA ALA A 163 16.37 -6.70 7.04
C ALA A 163 17.03 -6.60 8.42
N GLU A 164 16.30 -6.09 9.42
CA GLU A 164 16.78 -5.97 10.81
C GLU A 164 17.22 -7.32 11.36
N LYS A 165 16.46 -8.38 11.07
CA LYS A 165 16.71 -9.72 11.61
C LYS A 165 17.78 -10.50 10.86
N HIS A 166 17.90 -10.31 9.54
CA HIS A 166 18.67 -11.20 8.68
C HIS A 166 19.88 -10.57 7.99
N PHE A 167 19.90 -9.24 7.81
CA PHE A 167 20.94 -8.57 7.03
C PHE A 167 21.82 -7.62 7.83
N PHE A 168 21.34 -7.06 8.94
CA PHE A 168 22.05 -6.01 9.65
C PHE A 168 22.28 -6.36 11.11
N ASP A 169 23.39 -5.88 11.65
CA ASP A 169 23.57 -5.80 13.11
C ASP A 169 22.97 -4.49 13.64
N GLU A 170 23.01 -3.43 12.81
CA GLU A 170 22.41 -2.12 13.06
C GLU A 170 21.91 -1.53 11.73
N ILE A 171 20.65 -1.08 11.70
CA ILE A 171 20.08 -0.32 10.57
C ILE A 171 20.25 1.17 10.89
N GLU A 172 20.75 1.92 9.91
CA GLU A 172 21.00 3.36 10.02
C GLU A 172 20.01 4.17 9.18
N GLU A 173 19.68 3.74 7.95
CA GLU A 173 18.75 4.47 7.08
C GLU A 173 17.78 3.52 6.35
N LEU A 174 16.54 3.98 6.13
CA LEU A 174 15.48 3.24 5.46
C LEU A 174 14.80 4.10 4.39
N HIS A 175 14.80 3.61 3.15
CA HIS A 175 14.44 4.41 1.98
C HIS A 175 13.49 3.63 1.09
N VAL A 176 12.20 3.94 1.11
CA VAL A 176 11.20 3.28 0.25
C VAL A 176 11.30 3.85 -1.17
N ARG A 177 11.44 2.97 -2.16
CA ARG A 177 11.56 3.31 -3.58
C ARG A 177 10.52 2.56 -4.36
N ASP A 178 9.48 3.28 -4.76
CA ASP A 178 8.42 2.82 -5.65
C ASP A 178 8.61 3.43 -7.04
N GLY A 179 8.52 2.63 -8.07
CA GLY A 179 8.50 3.15 -9.42
C GLY A 179 8.20 2.11 -10.47
N SER A 180 7.99 2.59 -11.69
CA SER A 180 7.56 1.73 -12.78
C SER A 180 8.06 2.22 -14.13
N ASN A 181 8.17 1.29 -15.08
CA ASN A 181 8.24 1.61 -16.50
C ASN A 181 6.87 1.43 -17.19
N LEU A 182 5.78 1.47 -16.41
CA LEU A 182 4.42 1.39 -16.93
C LEU A 182 4.15 2.59 -17.82
N ARG A 183 3.75 2.34 -19.06
CA ARG A 183 3.42 3.38 -20.02
C ARG A 183 2.16 3.01 -20.77
N HIS A 184 1.35 4.03 -21.06
CA HIS A 184 0.24 3.86 -21.99
C HIS A 184 0.80 3.72 -23.42
N PRO A 185 0.24 2.84 -24.28
CA PRO A 185 0.74 2.63 -25.64
C PRO A 185 0.77 3.89 -26.52
N THR A 186 -0.05 4.90 -26.22
CA THR A 186 -0.07 6.19 -26.94
C THR A 186 0.94 7.21 -26.41
N ASN A 187 1.63 6.91 -25.31
CA ASN A 187 2.49 7.85 -24.55
C ASN A 187 1.75 9.10 -24.02
N GLU A 188 0.43 9.04 -23.88
CA GLU A 188 -0.34 10.09 -23.22
C GLU A 188 -0.17 10.03 -21.69
N LEU A 189 -0.28 11.19 -21.05
CA LEU A 189 -0.36 11.29 -19.59
C LEU A 189 -1.71 10.76 -19.12
N VAL A 190 -1.70 9.61 -18.44
CA VAL A 190 -2.91 8.93 -17.96
C VAL A 190 -2.78 8.53 -16.50
N PHE A 191 -3.92 8.48 -15.81
CA PHE A 191 -3.99 7.99 -14.44
C PHE A 191 -4.36 6.50 -14.46
N GLY A 192 -3.38 5.63 -14.21
CA GLY A 192 -3.61 4.20 -14.03
C GLY A 192 -4.25 3.84 -12.68
N PHE A 193 -4.40 4.82 -11.78
CA PHE A 193 -4.93 4.68 -10.44
C PHE A 193 -5.75 5.92 -10.02
N SER A 194 -6.14 5.98 -8.74
CA SER A 194 -6.97 7.07 -8.18
C SER A 194 -6.35 8.45 -8.43
N VAL A 195 -6.99 9.26 -9.28
CA VAL A 195 -6.59 10.64 -9.57
C VAL A 195 -6.49 11.47 -8.30
N ALA A 196 -7.47 11.36 -7.40
CA ALA A 196 -7.52 12.12 -6.16
C ALA A 196 -6.28 11.82 -5.30
N THR A 197 -5.98 10.53 -5.12
CA THR A 197 -4.83 10.06 -4.34
C THR A 197 -3.52 10.52 -4.97
N THR A 198 -3.32 10.32 -6.28
CA THR A 198 -2.12 10.77 -7.00
C THR A 198 -1.88 12.27 -6.79
N LEU A 199 -2.95 13.07 -6.91
CA LEU A 199 -2.83 14.51 -6.74
C LEU A 199 -2.46 14.83 -5.30
N MET A 200 -3.20 14.32 -4.31
CA MET A 200 -2.95 14.59 -2.88
C MET A 200 -1.52 14.24 -2.45
N GLU A 201 -0.98 13.09 -2.86
CA GLU A 201 0.42 12.71 -2.62
C GLU A 201 1.43 13.76 -3.12
N CYS A 202 1.12 14.41 -4.24
CA CYS A 202 1.95 15.48 -4.82
C CYS A 202 1.69 16.87 -4.21
N LEU A 203 0.59 17.03 -3.47
CA LEU A 203 0.21 18.28 -2.80
C LEU A 203 0.80 18.40 -1.42
N TYR A 204 0.87 17.27 -0.73
CA TYR A 204 1.34 17.22 0.63
C TYR A 204 2.85 17.07 0.65
N GLY A 205 3.48 17.81 1.57
CA GLY A 205 4.92 17.72 1.74
C GLY A 205 5.28 16.30 2.17
N PRO A 206 6.41 15.74 1.72
CA PRO A 206 6.80 14.39 2.13
C PRO A 206 6.90 14.29 3.65
N HIS A 207 6.63 13.11 4.19
CA HIS A 207 7.08 12.78 5.53
C HIS A 207 8.54 12.35 5.45
N LEU A 208 9.36 12.94 6.30
CA LEU A 208 10.78 12.66 6.40
C LEU A 208 11.10 12.43 7.87
N TYR A 209 12.00 11.49 8.11
CA TYR A 209 12.55 11.26 9.43
C TYR A 209 14.04 11.57 9.44
N ASP A 210 14.47 12.31 10.46
CA ASP A 210 15.87 12.50 10.82
C ASP A 210 15.99 12.41 12.34
N TYR A 211 16.96 11.67 12.84
CA TYR A 211 17.12 11.41 14.27
C TYR A 211 17.26 12.69 15.13
N GLU A 212 17.88 13.75 14.60
CA GLU A 212 18.03 15.00 15.34
C GLU A 212 16.78 15.88 15.28
N LYS A 213 16.00 15.79 14.19
CA LYS A 213 14.82 16.64 13.94
C LYS A 213 13.49 15.97 14.31
N GLY A 214 13.48 14.65 14.46
CA GLY A 214 12.26 13.85 14.47
C GLY A 214 11.59 13.84 13.10
N ILE A 215 10.27 13.73 13.10
CA ILE A 215 9.45 13.76 11.90
C ILE A 215 9.27 15.20 11.44
N TYR A 216 9.50 15.45 10.15
CA TYR A 216 9.32 16.76 9.54
C TYR A 216 8.84 16.61 8.09
N SER A 217 8.50 17.75 7.48
CA SER A 217 8.05 17.80 6.10
C SER A 217 8.86 18.82 5.29
N ALA A 218 8.85 18.66 3.96
CA ALA A 218 9.50 19.56 3.02
C ALA A 218 8.51 20.10 1.99
N GLU A 219 8.94 21.04 1.16
CA GLU A 219 8.07 21.50 0.07
C GLU A 219 7.82 20.35 -0.95
N PRO A 220 6.55 20.09 -1.34
CA PRO A 220 6.22 19.03 -2.29
C PRO A 220 6.97 19.18 -3.62
N LEU A 221 7.39 18.04 -4.18
CA LEU A 221 8.07 17.93 -5.49
C LEU A 221 9.43 18.67 -5.59
N THR A 222 10.11 18.90 -4.46
CA THR A 222 11.43 19.55 -4.42
C THR A 222 12.59 18.59 -4.16
N LEU A 223 12.34 17.46 -3.50
CA LEU A 223 13.34 16.45 -3.17
C LEU A 223 13.25 15.30 -4.18
N THR A 224 14.18 15.28 -5.13
CA THR A 224 14.20 14.29 -6.22
C THR A 224 15.53 13.59 -6.33
N GLU A 225 15.53 12.35 -6.79
CA GLU A 225 16.74 11.59 -7.11
C GLU A 225 16.52 10.66 -8.30
N GLU A 226 17.62 10.11 -8.82
CA GLU A 226 17.57 8.98 -9.75
C GLU A 226 17.92 7.70 -9.00
N PHE A 227 17.11 6.65 -9.18
CA PHE A 227 17.32 5.35 -8.56
C PHE A 227 17.14 4.25 -9.61
N TRP A 228 18.03 3.26 -9.61
CA TRP A 228 17.95 2.12 -10.54
C TRP A 228 17.03 1.04 -9.96
N LEU A 229 15.96 0.71 -10.70
CA LEU A 229 15.01 -0.34 -10.33
C LEU A 229 15.27 -1.65 -11.09
N PRO A 230 15.15 -2.81 -10.41
CA PRO A 230 15.32 -4.13 -11.02
C PRO A 230 14.15 -4.52 -11.95
N GLY A 231 14.12 -5.79 -12.39
CA GLY A 231 13.02 -6.34 -13.20
C GLY A 231 13.01 -5.88 -14.66
N GLY A 232 14.00 -5.10 -15.09
CA GLY A 232 14.06 -4.48 -16.42
C GLY A 232 13.44 -3.09 -16.47
N ILE A 233 13.16 -2.46 -15.32
CA ILE A 233 12.64 -1.08 -15.24
C ILE A 233 13.76 -0.07 -15.51
N GLY A 234 14.90 -0.20 -14.82
CA GLY A 234 16.07 0.65 -15.02
C GLY A 234 16.02 1.96 -14.25
N MET A 235 16.78 2.96 -14.71
CA MET A 235 16.94 4.23 -14.01
C MET A 235 15.62 5.01 -14.02
N THR A 236 15.16 5.40 -12.84
CA THR A 236 13.89 6.09 -12.63
C THR A 236 14.12 7.33 -11.80
N ARG A 237 13.63 8.47 -12.30
CA ARG A 237 13.55 9.70 -11.52
C ARG A 237 12.40 9.57 -10.52
N MET A 238 12.69 9.83 -9.26
CA MET A 238 11.74 9.72 -8.16
C MET A 238 11.65 11.03 -7.40
N SER A 239 10.46 11.29 -6.87
CA SER A 239 10.17 12.45 -6.04
C SER A 239 9.67 12.01 -4.67
N ALA A 240 10.09 12.71 -3.62
CA ALA A 240 9.55 12.49 -2.29
C ALA A 240 8.10 13.01 -2.22
N VAL A 241 7.22 12.17 -1.69
CA VAL A 241 5.79 12.45 -1.48
C VAL A 241 5.40 12.08 -0.05
N GLU A 242 4.20 12.51 0.38
CA GLU A 242 3.68 12.09 1.67
C GLU A 242 3.48 10.58 1.70
N HIS A 243 4.00 9.94 2.75
CA HIS A 243 3.80 8.52 2.97
C HIS A 243 3.99 8.14 4.45
N SER A 244 3.50 6.97 4.84
CA SER A 244 3.42 6.57 6.25
C SER A 244 4.70 5.96 6.81
N GLU A 245 5.51 5.29 5.99
CA GLU A 245 6.67 4.50 6.41
C GLU A 245 7.73 5.34 7.14
N PRO A 246 8.06 6.58 6.71
CA PRO A 246 9.02 7.40 7.45
C PRO A 246 8.61 7.60 8.90
N PHE A 247 7.30 7.74 9.17
CA PHE A 247 6.77 7.80 10.53
C PHE A 247 6.82 6.41 11.19
N ASN A 248 6.13 5.45 10.59
CA ASN A 248 5.92 4.09 11.10
C ASN A 248 7.24 3.36 11.42
N MET A 249 8.17 3.31 10.47
CA MET A 249 9.47 2.67 10.65
C MET A 249 10.32 3.37 11.71
N SER A 250 10.23 4.69 11.85
CA SER A 250 11.00 5.43 12.87
C SER A 250 10.59 5.11 14.31
N GLN A 251 9.34 4.71 14.52
CA GLN A 251 8.84 4.32 15.84
C GLN A 251 9.25 2.88 16.21
N HIS A 252 9.47 2.01 15.21
CA HIS A 252 9.63 0.57 15.42
C HIS A 252 11.04 0.03 15.15
N ILE A 253 11.87 0.72 14.37
CA ILE A 253 13.24 0.32 14.04
C ILE A 253 14.24 1.08 14.92
N LYS A 254 15.00 0.34 15.73
CA LYS A 254 15.93 0.94 16.70
C LYS A 254 17.21 1.42 16.02
N GLY A 255 17.70 2.59 16.44
CA GLY A 255 18.96 3.16 15.94
C GLY A 255 18.83 3.86 14.59
N LEU A 256 17.61 3.96 14.05
CA LEU A 256 17.35 4.62 12.78
C LEU A 256 17.78 6.09 12.83
N LYS A 257 18.54 6.51 11.82
CA LYS A 257 19.04 7.88 11.65
C LYS A 257 18.19 8.66 10.67
N LYS A 258 17.73 8.01 9.59
CA LYS A 258 16.92 8.64 8.54
C LYS A 258 15.91 7.68 7.94
N ALA A 259 14.77 8.22 7.53
CA ALA A 259 13.88 7.53 6.61
C ALA A 259 13.16 8.48 5.65
N ASP A 260 12.96 8.02 4.42
CA ASP A 260 12.15 8.72 3.42
C ASP A 260 11.41 7.75 2.48
N PHE A 261 10.42 8.29 1.79
CA PHE A 261 9.67 7.61 0.73
C PHE A 261 9.80 8.42 -0.56
N LYS A 262 10.10 7.75 -1.68
CA LYS A 262 10.12 8.38 -3.00
C LYS A 262 9.49 7.48 -4.04
N ILE A 263 8.72 8.11 -4.93
CA ILE A 263 7.97 7.45 -6.00
C ILE A 263 8.32 8.03 -7.38
N GLY A 264 8.38 7.17 -8.39
CA GLY A 264 8.66 7.53 -9.77
C GLY A 264 7.43 7.66 -10.66
N TYR A 265 6.80 8.84 -10.70
CA TYR A 265 5.68 9.12 -11.62
C TYR A 265 6.12 9.45 -13.06
N GLY A 266 7.40 9.78 -13.27
CA GLY A 266 7.94 10.22 -14.54
C GLY A 266 7.90 11.74 -14.74
N GLN A 267 8.82 12.24 -15.57
CA GLN A 267 9.09 13.68 -15.74
C GLN A 267 7.87 14.48 -16.18
N ASP A 268 7.13 14.00 -17.19
CA ASP A 268 5.96 14.71 -17.74
C ASP A 268 4.86 14.91 -16.69
N PHE A 269 4.68 13.91 -15.82
CA PHE A 269 3.73 14.00 -14.71
C PHE A 269 4.19 15.03 -13.67
N GLU A 270 5.45 14.95 -13.22
CA GLU A 270 6.02 15.90 -12.26
C GLU A 270 5.92 17.35 -12.76
N ASP A 271 6.21 17.59 -14.04
CA ASP A 271 6.15 18.93 -14.62
C ASP A 271 4.70 19.43 -14.70
N ALA A 272 3.76 18.58 -15.10
CA ALA A 272 2.34 18.91 -15.06
C ALA A 272 1.89 19.31 -13.64
N MET A 273 2.29 18.56 -12.62
CA MET A 273 1.95 18.88 -11.22
C MET A 273 2.56 20.19 -10.77
N LYS A 274 3.83 20.47 -11.11
CA LYS A 274 4.47 21.75 -10.81
C LYS A 274 3.73 22.93 -11.45
N TYR A 275 3.28 22.81 -12.69
CA TYR A 275 2.51 23.87 -13.35
C TYR A 275 1.13 24.07 -12.71
N LEU A 276 0.41 22.99 -12.40
CA LEU A 276 -0.89 23.08 -11.71
C LEU A 276 -0.74 23.72 -10.31
N LYS A 277 0.34 23.40 -9.59
CA LYS A 277 0.72 24.05 -8.32
C LYS A 277 0.92 25.55 -8.50
N GLN A 278 1.74 25.97 -9.46
CA GLN A 278 2.03 27.38 -9.73
C GLN A 278 0.77 28.18 -10.13
N LEU A 279 -0.19 27.55 -10.79
CA LEU A 279 -1.48 28.15 -11.15
C LEU A 279 -2.48 28.20 -9.97
N GLY A 280 -2.15 27.60 -8.83
CA GLY A 280 -3.03 27.55 -7.65
C GLY A 280 -4.19 26.56 -7.77
N LEU A 281 -4.22 25.71 -8.82
CA LEU A 281 -5.27 24.72 -9.05
C LEU A 281 -5.20 23.53 -8.08
N LEU A 282 -4.07 23.41 -7.43
CA LEU A 282 -3.71 22.41 -6.44
C LEU A 282 -3.93 22.90 -4.99
N SER A 283 -4.49 24.10 -4.80
CA SER A 283 -4.69 24.67 -3.46
C SER A 283 -5.92 24.11 -2.74
N ASN A 284 -5.74 23.82 -1.44
CA ASN A 284 -6.81 23.51 -0.50
C ASN A 284 -7.54 24.76 0.05
N ARG A 285 -7.04 25.97 -0.27
CA ARG A 285 -7.66 27.20 0.21
C ARG A 285 -8.97 27.46 -0.51
N LYS A 286 -10.02 27.72 0.28
CA LYS A 286 -11.32 28.05 -0.25
C LYS A 286 -11.31 29.38 -1.01
N VAL A 287 -11.93 29.39 -2.19
CA VAL A 287 -12.11 30.57 -3.06
C VAL A 287 -13.58 30.72 -3.45
N ILE A 288 -13.97 31.94 -3.82
CA ILE A 288 -15.33 32.20 -4.32
C ILE A 288 -15.37 32.06 -5.83
N LEU A 289 -16.00 30.98 -6.32
CA LEU A 289 -16.26 30.75 -7.74
C LEU A 289 -17.76 30.93 -8.00
N ARG A 290 -18.14 31.96 -8.77
CA ARG A 290 -19.54 32.28 -9.11
C ARG A 290 -20.46 32.38 -7.88
N GLY A 291 -19.97 32.97 -6.79
CA GLY A 291 -20.71 33.16 -5.54
C GLY A 291 -20.79 31.93 -4.64
N LYS A 292 -20.14 30.82 -5.01
CA LYS A 292 -20.01 29.63 -4.16
C LYS A 292 -18.57 29.49 -3.67
N GLU A 293 -18.44 29.06 -2.43
CA GLU A 293 -17.16 28.71 -1.83
C GLU A 293 -16.75 27.31 -2.31
N VAL A 294 -15.58 27.21 -2.92
CA VAL A 294 -15.01 25.95 -3.47
C VAL A 294 -13.53 25.86 -3.15
N LYS A 295 -12.96 24.65 -3.06
CA LYS A 295 -11.51 24.46 -3.10
C LYS A 295 -11.09 24.20 -4.56
N PRO A 296 -10.05 24.87 -5.09
CA PRO A 296 -9.55 24.61 -6.43
C PRO A 296 -9.20 23.15 -6.69
N VAL A 297 -8.57 22.48 -5.72
CA VAL A 297 -8.19 21.07 -5.83
C VAL A 297 -9.41 20.15 -5.95
N ASP A 298 -10.44 20.31 -5.11
CA ASP A 298 -11.67 19.51 -5.18
C ASP A 298 -12.30 19.62 -6.58
N LEU A 299 -12.35 20.84 -7.12
CA LEU A 299 -12.87 21.08 -8.47
C LEU A 299 -12.03 20.40 -9.56
N LEU A 300 -10.70 20.41 -9.42
CA LEU A 300 -9.80 19.77 -10.36
C LEU A 300 -9.95 18.24 -10.31
N VAL A 301 -10.02 17.66 -9.11
CA VAL A 301 -10.26 16.22 -8.89
C VAL A 301 -11.59 15.81 -9.51
N ASP A 302 -12.67 16.53 -9.22
CA ASP A 302 -14.00 16.27 -9.78
C ASP A 302 -13.99 16.37 -11.32
N LEU A 303 -13.35 17.41 -11.85
CA LEU A 303 -13.25 17.61 -13.30
C LEU A 303 -12.46 16.48 -13.96
N LEU A 304 -11.28 16.14 -13.43
CA LEU A 304 -10.46 15.05 -13.94
C LEU A 304 -11.18 13.71 -13.82
N GLY A 305 -11.89 13.45 -12.73
CA GLY A 305 -12.72 12.26 -12.59
C GLY A 305 -13.86 12.18 -13.62
N ALA A 306 -14.38 13.33 -14.04
CA ALA A 306 -15.44 13.39 -15.06
C ALA A 306 -14.93 13.30 -16.52
N VAL A 307 -13.70 13.79 -16.81
CA VAL A 307 -13.16 13.84 -18.18
C VAL A 307 -12.13 12.76 -18.48
N SER A 308 -11.47 12.20 -17.46
CA SER A 308 -10.45 11.16 -17.65
C SER A 308 -11.11 9.80 -17.88
N PRO A 309 -10.50 8.92 -18.68
CA PRO A 309 -10.95 7.53 -18.75
C PRO A 309 -10.90 6.85 -17.38
N GLU A 310 -11.76 5.85 -17.17
CA GLU A 310 -11.81 5.12 -15.91
C GLU A 310 -10.44 4.47 -15.61
N PRO A 311 -9.83 4.71 -14.42
CA PRO A 311 -8.49 4.21 -14.09
C PRO A 311 -8.37 2.69 -14.23
N LYS A 312 -9.43 1.95 -13.87
CA LYS A 312 -9.50 0.50 -14.04
C LYS A 312 -9.29 0.08 -15.50
N LYS A 313 -9.85 0.83 -16.45
CA LYS A 313 -9.67 0.56 -17.88
C LYS A 313 -8.26 0.96 -18.34
N ILE A 314 -7.77 2.12 -17.93
CA ILE A 314 -6.41 2.57 -18.26
C ILE A 314 -5.36 1.56 -17.77
N GLY A 315 -5.49 1.08 -16.53
CA GLY A 315 -4.57 0.08 -15.98
C GLY A 315 -4.50 -1.20 -16.81
N GLN A 316 -5.58 -1.58 -17.51
CA GLN A 316 -5.60 -2.75 -18.42
C GLN A 316 -4.83 -2.50 -19.72
N GLU A 317 -4.62 -1.23 -20.09
CA GLU A 317 -3.95 -0.81 -21.33
C GLU A 317 -2.47 -0.51 -21.10
N LEU A 318 -2.04 -0.26 -19.86
CA LEU A 318 -0.63 0.00 -19.53
C LEU A 318 0.27 -1.19 -19.85
N VAL A 319 1.48 -0.92 -20.34
CA VAL A 319 2.50 -1.94 -20.65
C VAL A 319 3.73 -1.69 -19.80
N GLY A 320 4.29 -2.75 -19.22
CA GLY A 320 5.49 -2.69 -18.38
C GLY A 320 5.29 -3.28 -17.00
N LYS A 321 6.16 -2.87 -16.08
CA LYS A 321 6.30 -3.43 -14.74
C LYS A 321 6.36 -2.32 -13.70
N THR A 322 5.88 -2.64 -12.51
CA THR A 322 6.05 -1.84 -11.29
C THR A 322 7.00 -2.54 -10.33
N CYS A 323 7.72 -1.78 -9.52
CA CYS A 323 8.64 -2.27 -8.50
C CYS A 323 8.49 -1.42 -7.25
N ALA A 324 8.14 -2.11 -6.17
CA ALA A 324 8.10 -1.56 -4.83
C ALA A 324 9.25 -2.16 -4.03
N GLY A 325 9.95 -1.36 -3.23
CA GLY A 325 11.02 -1.90 -2.41
C GLY A 325 11.59 -0.94 -1.39
N LEU A 326 12.42 -1.50 -0.53
CA LEU A 326 13.07 -0.83 0.58
C LEU A 326 14.59 -0.91 0.42
N TRP A 327 15.22 0.24 0.27
CA TRP A 327 16.66 0.40 0.34
C TRP A 327 17.06 0.61 1.80
N VAL A 328 17.86 -0.31 2.32
CA VAL A 328 18.31 -0.36 3.71
C VAL A 328 19.81 -0.10 3.74
N VAL A 329 20.22 0.86 4.56
CA VAL A 329 21.63 1.21 4.82
C VAL A 329 21.93 0.95 6.29
N GLY A 330 23.07 0.35 6.57
CA GLY A 330 23.49 0.09 7.94
C GLY A 330 24.82 -0.63 8.03
N ARG A 331 25.00 -1.41 9.11
CA ARG A 331 26.24 -2.13 9.40
C ARG A 331 26.05 -3.62 9.54
N LYS A 332 27.03 -4.37 9.04
CA LYS A 332 27.17 -5.82 9.26
C LYS A 332 28.64 -6.19 9.44
N ASP A 333 28.95 -6.94 10.49
CA ASP A 333 30.34 -7.33 10.85
C ASP A 333 31.29 -6.11 10.96
N GLY A 334 30.74 -4.97 11.40
CA GLY A 334 31.48 -3.70 11.51
C GLY A 334 31.70 -2.95 10.19
N MET A 335 31.30 -3.50 9.04
CA MET A 335 31.39 -2.88 7.71
C MET A 335 30.09 -2.21 7.31
N GLU A 336 30.18 -1.16 6.49
CA GLU A 336 29.00 -0.60 5.83
C GLU A 336 28.36 -1.65 4.90
N ARG A 337 27.03 -1.79 4.97
CA ARG A 337 26.24 -2.66 4.11
C ARG A 337 25.04 -1.91 3.59
N GLN A 338 24.65 -2.21 2.36
CA GLN A 338 23.46 -1.66 1.74
C GLN A 338 22.74 -2.76 0.96
N VAL A 339 21.42 -2.89 1.15
CA VAL A 339 20.59 -3.86 0.40
C VAL A 339 19.33 -3.18 -0.12
N TYR A 340 18.84 -3.63 -1.27
CA TYR A 340 17.51 -3.28 -1.78
C TYR A 340 16.64 -4.53 -1.79
N ILE A 341 15.61 -4.58 -0.94
CA ILE A 341 14.63 -5.66 -0.88
C ILE A 341 13.39 -5.19 -1.64
N TYR A 342 12.88 -5.98 -2.58
CA TYR A 342 11.90 -5.48 -3.54
C TYR A 342 10.95 -6.56 -4.04
N GLN A 343 9.84 -6.12 -4.64
CA GLN A 343 8.89 -6.97 -5.34
C GLN A 343 8.56 -6.32 -6.70
N VAL A 344 8.67 -7.09 -7.78
CA VAL A 344 8.33 -6.64 -9.15
C VAL A 344 7.05 -7.31 -9.62
N ALA A 345 6.12 -6.54 -10.15
CA ALA A 345 4.91 -7.05 -10.80
C ALA A 345 4.83 -6.60 -12.26
N ASP A 346 4.62 -7.56 -13.17
CA ASP A 346 4.41 -7.30 -14.59
C ASP A 346 2.92 -7.14 -14.88
N ASN A 347 2.55 -6.04 -15.55
CA ASN A 347 1.15 -5.71 -15.76
C ASN A 347 0.42 -6.72 -16.63
N GLN A 348 1.09 -7.23 -17.67
CA GLN A 348 0.50 -8.18 -18.59
C GLN A 348 0.29 -9.52 -17.90
N GLU A 349 1.29 -9.97 -17.11
CA GLU A 349 1.14 -11.18 -16.31
C GLU A 349 0.02 -11.07 -15.26
N CYS A 350 -0.09 -9.92 -14.58
CA CYS A 350 -1.14 -9.70 -13.60
C CYS A 350 -2.53 -9.72 -14.23
N ILE A 351 -2.70 -9.06 -15.39
CA ILE A 351 -3.97 -9.08 -16.12
C ILE A 351 -4.33 -10.50 -16.57
N GLU A 352 -3.36 -11.27 -17.08
CA GLU A 352 -3.59 -12.65 -17.50
C GLU A 352 -3.97 -13.56 -16.32
N LYS A 353 -3.27 -13.43 -15.19
CA LYS A 353 -3.46 -14.32 -14.03
C LYS A 353 -4.67 -13.94 -13.19
N TYR A 354 -4.87 -12.65 -12.93
CA TYR A 354 -5.83 -12.12 -11.94
C TYR A 354 -6.97 -11.31 -12.57
N GLY A 355 -6.87 -10.97 -13.85
CA GLY A 355 -7.83 -10.07 -14.52
C GLY A 355 -7.67 -8.61 -14.13
N THR A 356 -6.64 -8.26 -13.35
CA THR A 356 -6.42 -6.93 -12.79
C THR A 356 -5.00 -6.41 -13.04
N PRO A 357 -4.82 -5.08 -13.16
CA PRO A 357 -3.50 -4.47 -13.37
C PRO A 357 -2.52 -4.72 -12.22
N ALA A 358 -1.23 -4.66 -12.52
CA ALA A 358 -0.13 -4.95 -11.58
C ALA A 358 -0.23 -4.14 -10.28
N VAL A 359 -0.47 -2.83 -10.35
CA VAL A 359 -0.55 -1.96 -9.15
C VAL A 359 -1.59 -2.50 -8.16
N VAL A 360 -2.83 -2.68 -8.60
CA VAL A 360 -3.90 -3.16 -7.70
C VAL A 360 -3.74 -4.63 -7.30
N ALA A 361 -3.13 -5.45 -8.17
CA ALA A 361 -2.84 -6.84 -7.86
C ALA A 361 -1.77 -6.95 -6.76
N GLN A 362 -0.70 -6.14 -6.85
CA GLN A 362 0.37 -6.05 -5.87
C GLN A 362 -0.16 -5.55 -4.51
N THR A 363 -0.98 -4.49 -4.51
CA THR A 363 -1.64 -3.97 -3.29
C THR A 363 -2.51 -5.00 -2.58
N ALA A 364 -3.12 -5.92 -3.33
CA ALA A 364 -4.03 -6.93 -2.79
C ALA A 364 -3.34 -8.13 -2.12
N VAL A 365 -2.02 -8.31 -2.30
CA VAL A 365 -1.31 -9.52 -1.84
C VAL A 365 -1.23 -9.63 -0.33
N VAL A 366 -0.67 -8.60 0.32
CA VAL A 366 -0.49 -8.59 1.77
C VAL A 366 -1.82 -8.71 2.52
N PRO A 367 -2.90 -7.95 2.22
CA PRO A 367 -4.15 -8.10 2.97
C PRO A 367 -4.77 -9.49 2.76
N ALA A 368 -4.62 -10.10 1.57
CA ALA A 368 -5.07 -11.47 1.34
C ALA A 368 -4.28 -12.50 2.17
N ILE A 369 -2.97 -12.32 2.32
CA ILE A 369 -2.11 -13.16 3.17
C ILE A 369 -2.49 -13.00 4.65
N ILE A 370 -2.72 -11.78 5.11
CA ILE A 370 -3.12 -11.49 6.49
C ILE A 370 -4.45 -12.17 6.85
N VAL A 371 -5.42 -12.15 5.93
CA VAL A 371 -6.68 -12.87 6.09
C VAL A 371 -6.44 -14.38 6.18
N GLU A 372 -5.57 -14.95 5.33
CA GLU A 372 -5.20 -16.38 5.38
C GLU A 372 -4.57 -16.76 6.72
N LEU A 373 -3.54 -16.02 7.16
CA LEU A 373 -2.82 -16.27 8.42
C LEU A 373 -3.78 -16.17 9.62
N THR A 374 -4.64 -15.17 9.64
CA THR A 374 -5.63 -15.00 10.71
C THR A 374 -6.65 -16.15 10.71
N ALA A 375 -7.15 -16.55 9.53
CA ALA A 375 -8.11 -17.64 9.40
C ALA A 375 -7.57 -19.00 9.85
N LYS A 376 -6.26 -19.21 9.73
CA LYS A 376 -5.55 -20.40 10.23
C LYS A 376 -5.14 -20.31 11.70
N GLY A 377 -5.22 -19.14 12.32
CA GLY A 377 -4.70 -18.89 13.67
C GLY A 377 -3.16 -18.84 13.70
N GLU A 378 -2.52 -18.52 12.58
CA GLU A 378 -1.06 -18.43 12.40
C GLU A 378 -0.56 -16.98 12.51
N MET A 379 -1.45 -16.01 12.64
CA MET A 379 -1.09 -14.61 12.89
C MET A 379 -0.64 -14.43 14.34
N GLU A 380 0.67 -14.20 14.55
CA GLU A 380 1.30 -14.03 15.86
C GLU A 380 1.62 -12.56 16.15
N GLY A 381 0.94 -11.96 17.12
CA GLY A 381 1.25 -10.61 17.60
C GLY A 381 0.17 -10.06 18.51
N PRO A 382 0.27 -8.79 18.92
CA PRO A 382 -0.72 -8.17 19.80
C PRO A 382 -2.03 -7.88 19.06
N PHE A 383 -3.17 -8.17 19.68
CA PHE A 383 -4.47 -7.67 19.22
C PHE A 383 -4.55 -6.15 19.34
N GLY A 384 -5.51 -5.52 18.66
CA GLY A 384 -5.64 -4.07 18.56
C GLY A 384 -5.53 -3.57 17.13
N VAL A 385 -5.38 -2.25 16.99
CA VAL A 385 -5.05 -1.60 15.72
C VAL A 385 -3.55 -1.63 15.56
N ARG A 386 -3.05 -2.23 14.49
CA ARG A 386 -1.64 -2.55 14.33
C ARG A 386 -1.12 -2.31 12.92
N LEU A 387 0.16 -1.96 12.87
CA LEU A 387 0.95 -1.80 11.66
C LEU A 387 1.75 -3.07 11.34
N SER A 388 2.20 -3.18 10.10
CA SER A 388 2.86 -4.38 9.59
C SER A 388 4.20 -4.66 10.28
N GLU A 389 4.96 -3.62 10.61
CA GLU A 389 6.25 -3.72 11.27
C GLU A 389 6.19 -4.17 12.74
N GLU A 390 5.00 -4.24 13.35
CA GLU A 390 4.80 -4.77 14.70
C GLU A 390 4.86 -6.31 14.75
N PHE A 391 4.86 -6.97 13.60
CA PHE A 391 4.76 -8.43 13.49
C PHE A 391 6.05 -9.10 13.01
N ASN A 392 6.14 -10.41 13.24
CA ASN A 392 7.18 -11.26 12.64
C ASN A 392 6.96 -11.30 11.11
N PRO A 393 7.96 -10.92 10.29
CA PRO A 393 7.76 -10.82 8.84
C PRO A 393 7.71 -12.19 8.15
N MET A 394 8.26 -13.25 8.77
CA MET A 394 8.46 -14.53 8.09
C MET A 394 7.18 -15.15 7.52
N PRO A 395 6.06 -15.28 8.27
CA PRO A 395 4.85 -15.90 7.74
C PRO A 395 4.28 -15.17 6.51
N VAL A 396 4.40 -13.84 6.47
CA VAL A 396 3.94 -13.04 5.33
C VAL A 396 4.88 -13.21 4.14
N LEU A 397 6.19 -13.06 4.36
CA LEU A 397 7.19 -13.12 3.30
C LEU A 397 7.32 -14.52 2.67
N GLU A 398 7.14 -15.59 3.45
CA GLU A 398 7.12 -16.96 2.93
C GLU A 398 5.91 -17.20 2.00
N LEU A 399 4.76 -16.57 2.29
CA LEU A 399 3.55 -16.71 1.48
C LEU A 399 3.57 -15.87 0.20
N LEU A 400 4.44 -14.87 0.06
CA LEU A 400 4.53 -14.05 -1.16
C LEU A 400 4.75 -14.90 -2.42
N GLU A 401 5.67 -15.87 -2.37
CA GLU A 401 5.91 -16.82 -3.46
C GLU A 401 4.66 -17.67 -3.76
N GLU A 402 3.98 -18.13 -2.71
CA GLU A 402 2.78 -18.96 -2.85
C GLU A 402 1.57 -18.21 -3.40
N TYR A 403 1.56 -16.88 -3.28
CA TYR A 403 0.62 -15.96 -3.91
C TYR A 403 1.10 -15.49 -5.30
N GLU A 404 2.25 -15.99 -5.77
CA GLU A 404 2.88 -15.69 -7.07
C GLU A 404 3.44 -14.25 -7.18
N PHE A 405 3.80 -13.62 -6.06
CA PHE A 405 4.46 -12.31 -5.97
C PHE A 405 5.81 -12.40 -5.26
N PRO A 406 6.79 -13.15 -5.81
CA PRO A 406 8.07 -13.35 -5.16
C PRO A 406 8.80 -12.03 -4.90
N ALA A 407 9.38 -11.90 -3.71
CA ALA A 407 10.30 -10.83 -3.37
C ALA A 407 11.73 -11.19 -3.76
N GLY A 408 12.56 -10.18 -4.01
CA GLY A 408 13.98 -10.29 -4.31
C GLY A 408 14.83 -9.41 -3.39
N VAL A 409 16.12 -9.66 -3.39
CA VAL A 409 17.11 -8.85 -2.67
C VAL A 409 18.30 -8.57 -3.59
N LEU A 410 18.76 -7.33 -3.62
CA LEU A 410 20.02 -6.92 -4.24
C LEU A 410 21.01 -6.46 -3.17
N GLU A 411 22.25 -6.92 -3.27
CA GLU A 411 23.36 -6.30 -2.56
C GLU A 411 23.81 -5.05 -3.31
N MET A 412 23.69 -3.90 -2.65
CA MET A 412 24.05 -2.61 -3.19
C MET A 412 25.54 -2.34 -2.93
N GLU A 413 26.11 -1.38 -3.66
CA GLU A 413 27.52 -1.02 -3.51
C GLU A 413 27.82 -0.62 -2.05
N SER A 414 28.75 -1.35 -1.42
CA SER A 414 29.12 -1.19 -0.01
C SER A 414 30.40 -1.97 0.32
N GLU A 415 31.02 -1.67 1.46
CA GLU A 415 32.21 -2.40 1.96
C GLU A 415 31.91 -3.90 2.15
N TYR A 416 30.73 -4.22 2.69
CA TYR A 416 30.29 -5.59 2.91
C TYR A 416 30.12 -6.35 1.59
N ARG A 417 29.57 -5.69 0.55
CA ARG A 417 29.45 -6.27 -0.78
C ARG A 417 30.81 -6.63 -1.38
N GLU A 418 31.80 -5.75 -1.28
CA GLU A 418 33.16 -6.06 -1.76
C GLU A 418 33.76 -7.29 -1.05
N LYS A 419 33.54 -7.42 0.27
CA LYS A 419 33.99 -8.59 1.04
C LYS A 419 33.38 -9.87 0.49
N ILE A 420 32.04 -9.93 0.36
CA ILE A 420 31.36 -11.15 -0.09
C ILE A 420 31.71 -11.49 -1.55
N GLU A 421 31.87 -10.51 -2.43
CA GLU A 421 32.26 -10.75 -3.83
C GLU A 421 33.69 -11.32 -3.90
N ARG A 422 34.63 -10.80 -3.09
CA ARG A 422 36.00 -11.36 -2.98
C ARG A 422 35.99 -12.78 -2.41
N GLU A 423 35.13 -13.05 -1.42
CA GLU A 423 34.99 -14.39 -0.84
C GLU A 423 34.37 -15.37 -1.86
N GLN A 424 33.31 -14.98 -2.55
CA GLN A 424 32.67 -15.76 -3.62
C GLN A 424 33.64 -16.05 -4.77
N PHE A 425 34.42 -15.06 -5.21
CA PHE A 425 35.47 -15.27 -6.22
C PHE A 425 36.51 -16.30 -5.77
N LYS A 426 36.81 -16.37 -4.47
CA LYS A 426 37.75 -17.34 -3.92
C LYS A 426 37.17 -18.74 -3.77
N GLN A 427 35.85 -18.92 -3.64
CA GLN A 427 35.21 -20.21 -3.35
C GLN A 427 35.65 -21.36 -4.28
N PRO A 428 35.77 -21.18 -5.61
CA PRO A 428 36.21 -22.25 -6.50
C PRO A 428 37.65 -22.73 -6.24
N PHE A 429 38.50 -21.89 -5.65
CA PHE A 429 39.90 -22.21 -5.36
C PHE A 429 40.11 -22.86 -3.98
N SER A 430 39.13 -22.80 -3.09
CA SER A 430 39.21 -23.32 -1.71
C SER A 430 39.09 -24.85 -1.62
N ASN A 431 38.72 -25.52 -2.71
CA ASN A 431 38.58 -26.98 -2.81
C ASN A 431 39.71 -27.64 -3.63
N VAL A 432 40.78 -26.91 -3.92
CA VAL A 432 42.03 -27.38 -4.54
C VAL A 432 43.14 -27.29 -3.50
#